data_AF-A0A6U3U7Q7-F1
#
_entry.id   AF-A0A6U3U7Q7-F1
#
_cell.length_a   1.000
_cell.length_b   1.000
_cell.length_c   1.000
_cell.angle_alpha   90.00
_cell.angle_beta   90.00
_cell.angle_gamma   90.00
#
_symmetry.space_group_name_H-M   'P 1'
#
loop_
_entity.id
_entity.type
_entity.pdbx_description
1 polymer ?
#
loop_
_entity_poly.entity_id
_entity_poly.type
_entity_poly.pdbx_seq_one_letter_code
_entity_poly.pdbx_strand_id
1 'polypeptide(L)'
;MEGQVVTVINRSEVVGRPLAAMLANDGADVYSVDINSIYLFRAGGRLEKVSEDETPESVVRKSTVVIAGVPTKSYKLPTEWIQPNTTVVNVASFKNVDEESLLQVPGVTYVPMVGKVTVAMLERNLMRLYENFHRPKLLQYQQPKEEEKKEETQAVVVAPSLSSEPWYGSPIQLYNAIALTVLIALTLRK
;
A
#
# COMPACT_ATOMS: atom_id res chain seq x y z
N MET A 1 2.60 -4.62 7.88
CA MET A 1 1.81 -5.63 8.60
C MET A 1 2.71 -6.73 9.17
N GLU A 2 4.03 -6.58 9.09
CA GLU A 2 5.01 -7.58 9.53
C GLU A 2 4.82 -7.99 11.00
N GLY A 3 4.79 -9.31 11.24
CA GLY A 3 4.65 -9.89 12.57
C GLY A 3 3.24 -9.78 13.18
N GLN A 4 2.26 -9.25 12.44
CA GLN A 4 0.87 -9.19 12.90
C GLN A 4 0.10 -10.46 12.50
N VAL A 5 -0.80 -10.88 13.37
CA VAL A 5 -1.74 -11.99 13.11
C VAL A 5 -3.11 -11.39 12.84
N VAL A 6 -3.64 -11.68 11.65
CA VAL A 6 -4.92 -11.11 11.19
C VAL A 6 -5.91 -12.24 10.94
N THR A 7 -7.15 -12.09 11.40
CA THR A 7 -8.25 -12.96 10.98
C THR A 7 -9.18 -12.20 10.04
N VAL A 8 -9.42 -12.75 8.85
CA VAL A 8 -10.42 -12.27 7.89
C VAL A 8 -11.58 -13.26 7.84
N ILE A 9 -12.74 -12.85 8.37
CA ILE A 9 -13.99 -13.61 8.36
C ILE A 9 -14.76 -13.25 7.09
N ASN A 10 -14.23 -13.73 5.97
CA ASN A 10 -14.81 -13.75 4.64
C ASN A 10 -13.75 -14.32 3.69
N ARG A 11 -14.11 -15.26 2.82
CA ARG A 11 -13.23 -15.76 1.74
C ARG A 11 -13.84 -15.61 0.35
N SER A 12 -14.67 -14.60 0.15
CA SER A 12 -15.20 -14.27 -1.18
C SER A 12 -14.08 -13.87 -2.15
N GLU A 13 -14.27 -14.16 -3.43
CA GLU A 13 -13.35 -13.74 -4.51
C GLU A 13 -13.28 -12.22 -4.67
N VAL A 14 -14.33 -11.52 -4.25
CA VAL A 14 -14.47 -10.07 -4.48
C VAL A 14 -13.69 -9.27 -3.44
N VAL A 15 -13.68 -9.70 -2.18
CA VAL A 15 -13.08 -8.94 -1.08
C VAL A 15 -12.21 -9.81 -0.19
N GLY A 16 -12.74 -10.93 0.29
CA GLY A 16 -12.08 -11.74 1.32
C GLY A 16 -10.71 -12.28 0.90
N ARG A 17 -10.65 -13.05 -0.20
CA ARG A 17 -9.40 -13.63 -0.70
C ARG A 17 -8.38 -12.59 -1.14
N PRO A 18 -8.74 -11.57 -1.95
CA PRO A 18 -7.78 -10.53 -2.35
C PRO A 18 -7.22 -9.78 -1.14
N LEU A 19 -8.07 -9.46 -0.16
CA LEU A 19 -7.63 -8.76 1.06
C LEU A 19 -6.67 -9.62 1.89
N ALA A 20 -6.98 -10.90 2.09
CA ALA A 20 -6.11 -11.80 2.84
C ALA A 20 -4.74 -11.97 2.17
N ALA A 21 -4.72 -12.14 0.84
CA ALA A 21 -3.48 -12.23 0.07
C ALA A 21 -2.67 -10.92 0.11
N MET A 22 -3.33 -9.76 0.02
CA MET A 22 -2.67 -8.46 0.12
C MET A 22 -2.00 -8.26 1.49
N LEU A 23 -2.72 -8.55 2.58
CA LEU A 23 -2.19 -8.40 3.94
C LEU A 23 -1.04 -9.39 4.21
N ALA A 24 -1.13 -10.60 3.67
CA ALA A 24 -0.05 -11.58 3.78
C ALA A 24 1.21 -11.17 3.00
N ASN A 25 1.03 -10.54 1.83
CA ASN A 25 2.15 -9.96 1.08
C ASN A 25 2.80 -8.76 1.81
N ASP A 26 2.05 -8.05 2.66
CA ASP A 26 2.56 -7.00 3.55
C ASP A 26 3.20 -7.55 4.85
N GLY A 27 3.37 -8.88 4.95
CA GLY A 27 4.09 -9.57 6.01
C GLY A 27 3.25 -10.06 7.20
N ALA A 28 1.93 -10.03 7.11
CA ALA A 28 1.07 -10.63 8.15
C ALA A 28 0.88 -12.14 7.96
N ASP A 29 0.62 -12.84 9.06
CA ASP A 29 0.02 -14.17 9.05
C ASP A 29 -1.51 -13.98 9.06
N VAL A 30 -2.18 -14.38 7.97
CA VAL A 30 -3.61 -14.08 7.78
C VAL A 30 -4.46 -15.35 7.77
N TYR A 31 -5.26 -15.54 8.82
CA TYR A 31 -6.29 -16.56 8.87
C TYR A 31 -7.50 -16.13 8.05
N SER A 32 -7.75 -16.80 6.93
CA SER A 32 -8.94 -16.64 6.11
C SER A 32 -9.99 -17.67 6.49
N VAL A 33 -11.04 -17.21 7.14
CA VAL A 33 -12.15 -18.01 7.65
C VAL A 33 -13.29 -18.01 6.64
N ASP A 34 -13.74 -19.20 6.27
CA ASP A 34 -14.93 -19.46 5.48
C ASP A 34 -15.87 -20.42 6.24
N ILE A 35 -17.09 -20.62 5.75
CA ILE A 35 -18.13 -21.42 6.40
C ILE A 35 -17.63 -22.83 6.74
N ASN A 36 -16.86 -23.45 5.84
CA ASN A 36 -16.48 -24.86 5.93
C ASN A 36 -14.99 -25.08 6.24
N SER A 37 -14.16 -24.04 6.30
CA SER A 37 -12.70 -24.20 6.38
C SER A 37 -11.96 -22.94 6.73
N ILE A 38 -10.80 -23.10 7.35
CA ILE A 38 -9.86 -22.03 7.67
C ILE A 38 -8.56 -22.29 6.92
N TYR A 39 -8.04 -21.24 6.30
CA TYR A 39 -6.73 -21.26 5.64
C TYR A 39 -5.83 -20.18 6.21
N LEU A 40 -4.52 -20.44 6.21
CA LEU A 40 -3.50 -19.49 6.59
C LEU A 40 -2.78 -19.00 5.34
N PHE A 41 -2.83 -17.69 5.11
CA PHE A 41 -2.07 -17.00 4.07
C PHE A 41 -0.79 -16.46 4.68
N ARG A 42 0.35 -16.77 4.05
CA ARG A 42 1.66 -16.23 4.39
C ARG A 42 2.31 -15.58 3.17
N ALA A 43 3.32 -14.76 3.41
CA ALA A 43 4.10 -14.11 2.35
C ALA A 43 4.60 -15.11 1.30
N GLY A 44 4.63 -14.68 0.04
CA GLY A 44 5.04 -15.53 -1.10
C GLY A 44 3.93 -16.40 -1.67
N GLY A 45 2.66 -16.08 -1.38
CA GLY A 45 1.49 -16.77 -1.97
C GLY A 45 1.25 -18.18 -1.43
N ARG A 46 1.85 -18.52 -0.29
CA ARG A 46 1.62 -19.82 0.37
C ARG A 46 0.26 -19.82 1.04
N LEU A 47 -0.57 -20.77 0.61
CA LEU A 47 -1.88 -21.03 1.16
C LEU A 47 -1.86 -22.40 1.84
N GLU A 48 -1.92 -22.40 3.17
CA GLU A 48 -1.89 -23.62 3.96
C GLU A 48 -3.28 -23.87 4.56
N LYS A 49 -3.84 -25.07 4.32
CA LYS A 49 -5.06 -25.48 5.04
C LYS A 49 -4.67 -25.72 6.50
N VAL A 50 -5.34 -25.05 7.42
CA VAL A 50 -5.11 -25.21 8.85
C VAL A 50 -5.68 -26.56 9.31
N SER A 51 -5.12 -27.14 10.38
CA SER A 51 -5.65 -28.36 11.01
C SER A 51 -7.13 -28.21 11.35
N GLU A 52 -7.87 -29.32 11.30
CA GLU A 52 -9.32 -29.33 11.57
C GLU A 52 -9.67 -29.01 13.03
N ASP A 53 -8.67 -29.05 13.93
CA ASP A 53 -8.80 -28.69 15.34
C ASP A 53 -8.94 -27.17 15.57
N GLU A 54 -8.54 -26.34 14.60
CA GLU A 54 -8.61 -24.89 14.72
C GLU A 54 -10.01 -24.39 14.39
N THR A 55 -10.66 -23.80 15.39
CA THR A 55 -11.99 -23.19 15.24
C THR A 55 -11.87 -21.70 14.91
N PRO A 56 -12.93 -21.08 14.34
CA PRO A 56 -12.98 -19.63 14.13
C PRO A 56 -12.70 -18.84 15.42
N GLU A 57 -13.17 -19.35 16.55
CA GLU A 57 -12.93 -18.78 17.87
C GLU A 57 -11.43 -18.80 18.25
N SER A 58 -10.75 -19.92 18.04
CA SER A 58 -9.32 -20.08 18.32
C SER A 58 -8.47 -19.07 17.53
N VAL A 59 -8.74 -18.94 16.22
CA VAL A 59 -7.96 -18.04 15.36
C VAL A 59 -8.24 -16.56 15.65
N VAL A 60 -9.48 -16.21 15.99
CA VAL A 60 -9.83 -14.84 16.39
C VAL A 60 -9.11 -14.46 17.68
N ARG A 61 -9.03 -15.36 18.67
CA ARG A 61 -8.29 -15.09 19.92
C ARG A 61 -6.79 -14.92 19.74
N LYS A 62 -6.20 -15.50 18.69
CA LYS A 62 -4.78 -15.33 18.36
C LYS A 62 -4.48 -14.02 17.61
N SER A 63 -5.50 -13.33 17.12
CA SER A 63 -5.36 -12.23 16.17
C SER A 63 -5.36 -10.86 16.84
N THR A 64 -4.43 -10.00 16.44
CA THR A 64 -4.39 -8.59 16.84
C THR A 64 -5.30 -7.72 15.98
N VAL A 65 -5.65 -8.20 14.78
CA VAL A 65 -6.59 -7.54 13.87
C VAL A 65 -7.65 -8.54 13.41
N VAL A 66 -8.92 -8.14 13.49
CA VAL A 66 -10.05 -8.97 13.06
C VAL A 66 -10.89 -8.20 12.05
N ILE A 67 -11.09 -8.77 10.87
CA ILE A 67 -11.83 -8.17 9.77
C ILE A 67 -13.09 -9.02 9.52
N ALA A 68 -14.26 -8.46 9.79
CA ALA A 68 -15.54 -9.10 9.54
C ALA A 68 -16.16 -8.59 8.23
N GLY A 69 -16.49 -9.51 7.32
CA GLY A 69 -17.02 -9.17 6.00
C GLY A 69 -18.18 -10.05 5.56
N VAL A 70 -18.96 -10.60 6.49
CA VAL A 70 -20.00 -11.58 6.19
C VAL A 70 -21.26 -10.87 5.65
N PRO A 71 -21.72 -11.19 4.42
CA PRO A 71 -22.81 -10.47 3.74
C PRO A 71 -24.21 -10.88 4.23
N THR A 72 -24.36 -11.22 5.50
CA THR A 72 -25.63 -11.71 6.07
C THR A 72 -25.98 -10.97 7.35
N LYS A 73 -27.23 -10.53 7.48
CA LYS A 73 -27.72 -9.81 8.67
C LYS A 73 -27.69 -10.65 9.95
N SER A 74 -27.88 -11.96 9.82
CA SER A 74 -27.94 -12.91 10.94
C SER A 74 -26.58 -13.15 11.58
N TYR A 75 -25.48 -12.93 10.85
CA TYR A 75 -24.16 -13.15 11.39
C TYR A 75 -23.79 -12.06 12.41
N LYS A 76 -23.29 -12.50 13.57
CA LYS A 76 -22.73 -11.66 14.62
C LYS A 76 -21.44 -12.30 15.12
N LEU A 77 -20.37 -11.51 15.15
CA LEU A 77 -19.09 -11.90 15.73
C LEU A 77 -19.20 -11.81 17.26
N PRO A 78 -19.01 -12.91 18.00
CA PRO A 78 -19.03 -12.88 19.45
C PRO A 78 -17.88 -12.03 20.00
N THR A 79 -18.19 -11.08 20.87
CA THR A 79 -17.21 -10.18 21.47
C THR A 79 -16.29 -10.87 22.47
N GLU A 80 -16.72 -12.01 23.01
CA GLU A 80 -15.93 -12.90 23.88
C GLU A 80 -14.69 -13.50 23.20
N TRP A 81 -14.64 -13.48 21.86
CA TRP A 81 -13.48 -13.96 21.11
C TRP A 81 -12.39 -12.90 20.97
N ILE A 82 -12.74 -11.62 21.17
CA ILE A 82 -11.84 -10.49 20.94
C ILE A 82 -10.92 -10.29 22.14
N GLN A 83 -9.62 -10.17 21.87
CA GLN A 83 -8.62 -9.89 22.90
C GLN A 83 -8.53 -8.37 23.18
N PRO A 84 -7.99 -7.98 24.35
CA PRO A 84 -7.61 -6.60 24.61
C PRO A 84 -6.67 -6.04 23.54
N ASN A 85 -6.81 -4.75 23.23
CA ASN A 85 -6.01 -4.05 22.21
C ASN A 85 -6.15 -4.56 20.77
N THR A 86 -7.18 -5.37 20.47
CA THR A 86 -7.46 -5.82 19.09
C THR A 86 -8.08 -4.70 18.26
N THR A 87 -7.68 -4.58 16.99
CA THR A 87 -8.37 -3.75 16.01
C THR A 87 -9.45 -4.55 15.30
N VAL A 88 -10.70 -4.13 15.38
CA VAL A 88 -11.83 -4.79 14.71
C VAL A 88 -12.36 -3.92 13.58
N VAL A 89 -12.43 -4.47 12.38
CA VAL A 89 -12.89 -3.77 11.18
C VAL A 89 -14.10 -4.47 10.60
N ASN A 90 -15.21 -3.75 10.47
CA ASN A 90 -16.40 -4.25 9.78
C ASN A 90 -16.42 -3.74 8.33
N VAL A 91 -16.22 -4.67 7.40
CA VAL A 91 -16.23 -4.44 5.95
C VAL A 91 -17.60 -4.72 5.33
N ALA A 92 -18.45 -5.50 6.01
CA ALA A 92 -19.78 -5.82 5.53
C ALA A 92 -20.72 -4.60 5.55
N SER A 93 -21.68 -4.57 4.63
CA SER A 93 -22.78 -3.58 4.63
C SER A 93 -23.73 -3.74 5.82
N PHE A 94 -23.68 -4.89 6.49
CA PHE A 94 -24.44 -5.16 7.71
C PHE A 94 -23.54 -5.04 8.94
N LYS A 95 -24.12 -4.69 10.08
CA LYS A 95 -23.41 -4.69 11.36
C LYS A 95 -23.12 -6.14 11.75
N ASN A 96 -21.90 -6.62 11.49
CA ASN A 96 -21.47 -7.96 11.93
C ASN A 96 -21.01 -7.97 13.39
N VAL A 97 -20.77 -6.81 14.00
CA VAL A 97 -20.28 -6.70 15.38
C VAL A 97 -21.25 -5.84 16.18
N ASP A 98 -21.46 -6.20 17.44
CA ASP A 98 -22.17 -5.36 18.39
C ASP A 98 -21.19 -4.35 19.00
N GLU A 99 -21.45 -3.07 18.77
CA GLU A 99 -20.55 -1.97 19.11
C GLU A 99 -20.51 -1.71 20.61
N GLU A 100 -21.66 -1.82 21.29
CA GLU A 100 -21.78 -1.56 22.72
C GLU A 100 -20.99 -2.56 23.56
N SER A 101 -21.05 -3.86 23.20
CA SER A 101 -20.25 -4.88 23.87
C SER A 101 -18.78 -4.84 23.46
N LEU A 102 -18.46 -4.47 22.21
CA LEU A 102 -17.08 -4.41 21.75
C LEU A 102 -16.28 -3.29 22.44
N LEU A 103 -16.91 -2.13 22.66
CA LEU A 103 -16.26 -0.98 23.32
C LEU A 103 -15.98 -1.21 24.82
N GLN A 104 -16.57 -2.24 25.43
CA GLN A 104 -16.26 -2.63 26.81
C GLN A 104 -14.92 -3.37 26.93
N VAL A 105 -14.40 -3.92 25.82
CA VAL A 105 -13.12 -4.62 25.80
C VAL A 105 -11.98 -3.58 25.83
N PRO A 106 -11.02 -3.70 26.77
CA PRO A 106 -10.02 -2.66 26.98
C PRO A 106 -9.09 -2.51 25.76
N GLY A 107 -8.90 -1.27 25.33
CA GLY A 107 -7.96 -0.90 24.26
C GLY A 107 -8.40 -1.27 22.84
N VAL A 108 -9.61 -1.78 22.65
CA VAL A 108 -10.11 -2.13 21.31
C VAL A 108 -10.32 -0.90 20.45
N THR A 109 -9.85 -0.98 19.21
CA THR A 109 -10.13 0.02 18.17
C THR A 109 -11.15 -0.54 17.20
N TYR A 110 -12.32 0.08 17.11
CA TYR A 110 -13.40 -0.38 16.23
C TYR A 110 -13.59 0.54 15.02
N VAL A 111 -13.66 -0.05 13.83
CA VAL A 111 -13.99 0.63 12.57
C VAL A 111 -15.34 0.09 12.05
N PRO A 112 -16.44 0.86 12.21
CA PRO A 112 -17.80 0.34 11.99
C PRO A 112 -18.19 0.15 10.52
N MET A 113 -17.70 0.99 9.62
CA MET A 113 -17.99 0.89 8.18
C MET A 113 -16.86 1.47 7.34
N VAL A 114 -16.48 0.73 6.29
CA VAL A 114 -15.45 1.15 5.32
C VAL A 114 -16.01 1.83 4.06
N GLY A 115 -17.34 1.89 3.89
CA GLY A 115 -17.96 2.33 2.64
C GLY A 115 -17.51 3.71 2.13
N LYS A 116 -17.33 4.68 3.04
CA LYS A 116 -16.80 6.02 2.68
C LYS A 116 -15.35 5.95 2.18
N VAL A 117 -14.54 5.10 2.80
CA VAL A 117 -13.15 4.87 2.37
C VAL A 117 -13.11 4.18 1.01
N THR A 118 -14.05 3.27 0.74
CA THR A 118 -14.20 2.63 -0.58
C THR A 118 -14.44 3.65 -1.68
N VAL A 119 -15.38 4.59 -1.48
CA VAL A 119 -15.66 5.66 -2.47
C VAL A 119 -14.40 6.51 -2.72
N ALA A 120 -13.75 6.98 -1.65
CA ALA A 120 -12.52 7.77 -1.78
C ALA A 120 -11.39 7.01 -2.49
N MET A 121 -11.27 5.69 -2.26
CA MET A 121 -10.29 4.86 -2.95
C MET A 121 -10.62 4.66 -4.43
N LEU A 122 -11.90 4.58 -4.80
CA LEU A 122 -12.30 4.52 -6.20
C LEU A 122 -11.98 5.83 -6.93
N GLU A 123 -12.22 6.99 -6.31
CA GLU A 123 -11.85 8.30 -6.86
C GLU A 123 -10.32 8.41 -7.02
N ARG A 124 -9.54 7.98 -6.02
CA ARG A 124 -8.08 7.91 -6.12
C ARG A 124 -7.63 6.97 -7.25
N ASN A 125 -8.27 5.82 -7.38
CA ASN A 125 -7.95 4.86 -8.45
C ASN A 125 -8.29 5.43 -9.83
N LEU A 126 -9.37 6.20 -9.98
CA LEU A 126 -9.70 6.91 -11.22
C LEU A 126 -8.61 7.93 -11.60
N MET A 127 -8.15 8.74 -10.64
CA MET A 127 -7.06 9.69 -10.88
C MET A 127 -5.76 8.97 -11.30
N ARG A 128 -5.43 7.85 -10.65
CA ARG A 128 -4.28 7.01 -11.03
C ARG A 128 -4.40 6.44 -12.45
N LEU A 129 -5.59 6.02 -12.86
CA LEU A 129 -5.83 5.54 -14.22
C LEU A 129 -5.64 6.67 -15.25
N TYR A 130 -6.13 7.88 -14.94
CA TYR A 130 -5.92 9.03 -15.80
C TYR A 130 -4.42 9.37 -15.93
N GLU A 131 -3.69 9.41 -14.82
CA GLU A 131 -2.25 9.67 -14.81
C GLU A 131 -1.44 8.63 -15.58
N ASN A 132 -1.80 7.35 -15.45
CA ASN A 132 -1.08 6.24 -16.09
C ASN A 132 -1.34 6.12 -17.60
N PHE A 133 -2.56 6.44 -18.05
CA PHE A 133 -2.99 6.16 -19.44
C PHE A 133 -3.30 7.38 -20.29
N HIS A 134 -3.61 8.54 -19.71
CA HIS A 134 -4.13 9.71 -20.44
C HIS A 134 -3.32 11.00 -20.22
N ARG A 135 -2.50 11.07 -19.17
CA ARG A 135 -1.56 12.18 -19.02
C ARG A 135 -0.52 12.09 -20.15
N PRO A 136 -0.42 13.08 -21.05
CA PRO A 136 0.65 13.08 -22.05
C PRO A 136 1.99 12.98 -21.32
N LYS A 137 2.86 12.07 -21.78
CA LYS A 137 4.23 11.87 -21.25
C LYS A 137 5.10 13.10 -21.53
N LEU A 138 4.77 14.26 -20.97
CA LEU A 138 5.51 15.50 -21.17
C LEU A 138 6.82 15.55 -20.37
N LEU A 139 7.18 14.49 -19.63
CA LEU A 139 8.39 14.43 -18.79
C LEU A 139 9.19 13.13 -18.88
N GLN A 140 8.82 12.15 -19.72
CA GLN A 140 9.57 10.88 -19.83
C GLN A 140 10.87 11.00 -20.67
N TYR A 141 11.26 12.19 -21.12
CA TYR A 141 12.49 12.44 -21.87
C TYR A 141 13.62 13.11 -21.05
N GLN A 142 13.44 13.32 -19.75
CA GLN A 142 14.44 13.97 -18.87
C GLN A 142 15.01 13.07 -17.77
N GLN A 143 14.98 11.76 -17.96
CA GLN A 143 15.86 10.85 -17.22
C GLN A 143 16.87 10.28 -18.21
N PRO A 144 18.16 10.63 -18.12
CA PRO A 144 19.18 9.90 -18.85
C PRO A 144 19.16 8.45 -18.35
N LYS A 145 18.88 7.51 -19.26
CA LYS A 145 19.14 6.08 -19.05
C LYS A 145 20.66 5.89 -18.89
N GLU A 146 21.17 5.89 -17.66
CA GLU A 146 22.59 5.60 -17.40
C GLU A 146 22.91 4.10 -17.26
N GLU A 147 21.94 3.19 -17.43
CA GLU A 147 22.17 1.77 -17.08
C GLU A 147 22.28 0.77 -18.25
N GLU A 148 22.17 1.18 -19.52
CA GLU A 148 22.24 0.23 -20.66
C GLU A 148 23.58 0.19 -21.42
N LYS A 149 24.69 0.73 -20.86
CA LYS A 149 25.98 0.76 -21.57
C LYS A 149 27.20 0.27 -20.79
N LYS A 150 27.03 -0.72 -19.89
CA LYS A 150 28.16 -1.29 -19.13
C LYS A 150 28.70 -2.63 -19.63
N GLU A 151 28.08 -3.30 -20.61
CA GLU A 151 28.57 -4.63 -21.05
C GLU A 151 29.41 -4.65 -22.34
N GLU A 152 29.44 -3.59 -23.16
CA GLU A 152 30.18 -3.64 -24.45
C GLU A 152 31.50 -2.83 -24.49
N THR A 153 31.90 -2.15 -23.41
CA THR A 153 33.14 -1.33 -23.41
C THR A 153 34.21 -1.86 -22.44
N GLN A 154 34.41 -3.18 -22.43
CA GLN A 154 35.62 -3.82 -21.90
C GLN A 154 36.45 -4.43 -23.04
N ALA A 155 36.77 -3.62 -24.04
CA ALA A 155 37.91 -3.87 -24.92
C ALA A 155 38.40 -2.54 -25.46
N VAL A 156 39.72 -2.37 -25.47
CA VAL A 156 40.51 -1.24 -26.00
C VAL A 156 40.84 -0.13 -24.98
N VAL A 157 42.09 -0.22 -24.53
CA VAL A 157 42.93 0.73 -23.80
C VAL A 157 43.06 2.06 -24.57
N VAL A 158 42.94 3.22 -23.91
CA VAL A 158 43.79 4.45 -24.02
C VAL A 158 43.13 5.65 -23.25
N ALA A 159 43.87 6.17 -22.25
CA ALA A 159 43.91 7.52 -21.60
C ALA A 159 42.61 8.29 -21.17
N PRO A 160 42.64 9.01 -20.02
CA PRO A 160 41.50 9.77 -19.49
C PRO A 160 41.43 11.20 -20.06
N SER A 161 40.29 11.61 -20.61
CA SER A 161 40.02 13.01 -20.93
C SER A 161 38.78 13.52 -20.20
N LEU A 162 38.99 14.54 -19.37
CA LEU A 162 37.98 15.32 -18.63
C LEU A 162 36.75 15.66 -19.49
N SER A 163 35.56 15.23 -19.09
CA SER A 163 34.30 15.85 -19.51
C SER A 163 33.95 16.97 -18.53
N SER A 164 34.36 18.19 -18.83
CA SER A 164 33.92 19.40 -18.15
C SER A 164 32.64 19.92 -18.79
N GLU A 165 31.47 19.54 -18.26
CA GLU A 165 30.26 20.30 -18.56
C GLU A 165 30.25 21.58 -17.71
N PRO A 166 30.09 22.77 -18.32
CA PRO A 166 30.09 24.03 -17.58
C PRO A 166 28.84 24.13 -16.69
N TRP A 167 28.99 24.74 -15.51
CA TRP A 167 27.98 24.83 -14.45
C TRP A 167 26.68 25.58 -14.81
N TYR A 168 26.60 26.16 -16.01
CA TYR A 168 25.38 26.75 -16.54
C TYR A 168 24.75 25.78 -17.53
N GLY A 169 23.60 25.21 -17.16
CA GLY A 169 22.94 24.14 -17.90
C GLY A 169 22.44 24.52 -19.31
N SER A 170 22.40 25.80 -19.69
CA SER A 170 22.13 26.20 -21.08
C SER A 170 22.81 27.51 -21.51
N PRO A 171 23.13 27.70 -22.81
CA PRO A 171 23.70 28.95 -23.34
C PRO A 171 22.83 30.18 -23.08
N ILE A 172 21.51 29.99 -22.96
CA ILE A 172 20.52 31.03 -22.68
C ILE A 172 20.65 31.51 -21.23
N GLN A 173 20.94 30.60 -20.28
CA GLN A 173 21.18 30.97 -18.88
C GLN A 173 22.47 31.78 -18.74
N LEU A 174 23.52 31.44 -19.49
CA LEU A 174 24.77 32.21 -19.50
C LEU A 174 24.54 33.63 -20.04
N TYR A 175 23.79 33.77 -21.13
CA TYR A 175 23.44 35.07 -21.70
C TYR A 175 22.65 35.92 -20.70
N ASN A 176 21.63 35.33 -20.06
CA ASN A 176 20.81 36.03 -19.06
C ASN A 176 21.63 36.44 -17.83
N ALA A 177 22.53 35.56 -17.36
CA ALA A 177 23.42 35.86 -16.24
C ALA A 177 24.36 37.04 -16.57
N ILE A 178 25.02 36.99 -17.73
CA ILE A 178 25.93 38.05 -18.20
C ILE A 178 25.16 39.37 -18.36
N ALA A 179 24.01 39.35 -19.04
CA ALA A 179 23.16 40.52 -19.26
C ALA A 179 22.71 41.14 -17.93
N LEU A 180 22.31 40.33 -16.95
CA LEU A 180 21.92 40.79 -15.62
C LEU A 180 23.10 41.43 -14.86
N THR A 181 24.29 40.82 -14.89
CA THR A 181 25.49 41.42 -14.28
C THR A 181 25.87 42.75 -14.93
N VAL A 182 25.78 42.87 -16.25
CA VAL A 182 26.07 44.13 -16.96
C VAL A 182 25.03 45.19 -16.59
N LEU A 183 23.75 44.83 -16.51
CA LEU A 183 22.68 45.74 -16.10
C LEU A 183 22.88 46.26 -14.67
N ILE A 184 23.22 45.36 -13.73
CA ILE A 184 23.52 45.69 -12.34
C ILE A 184 24.77 46.59 -12.25
N ALA A 185 25.82 46.27 -13.01
CA ALA A 185 27.03 47.08 -13.04
C ALA A 185 26.78 48.48 -13.61
N LEU A 186 25.89 48.62 -14.60
CA LEU A 186 25.51 49.91 -15.17
C LEU A 186 24.58 50.72 -14.26
N THR A 187 23.74 50.07 -13.44
CA THR A 187 22.89 50.74 -12.44
C THR A 187 23.66 51.17 -11.20
N LEU A 188 24.72 50.45 -10.82
CA LEU A 188 25.61 50.82 -9.70
C LEU A 188 26.63 51.92 -10.06
N ARG A 189 26.72 52.33 -11.33
CA ARG A 189 27.69 53.32 -11.82
C ARG A 189 27.09 54.72 -12.05
N LYS A 190 25.92 55.00 -11.48
CA LYS A 190 25.25 56.31 -11.51
C LYS A 190 25.08 56.88 -10.11
#